data_AF-A0A5C7SX88-F1
#
_entry.id   AF-A0A5C7SX88-F1
#
_cell.length_a   1.000
_cell.length_b   1.000
_cell.length_c   1.000
_cell.angle_alpha   90.00
_cell.angle_beta   90.00
_cell.angle_gamma   90.00
#
_symmetry.space_group_name_H-M   'P 1'
#
loop_
_entity.id
_entity.type
_entity.pdbx_description
1 polymer ?
#
loop_
_entity_poly.entity_id
_entity_poly.type
_entity_poly.pdbx_seq_one_letter_code
_entity_poly.pdbx_strand_id
1 'polypeptide(L)'
;MDSVNLETLRQAVAWQAAGLPVTLATVVRTWGSSPRPEGALLAICGDGRLAGSVSGGCIEDDLSDRLRTQWLERPELVTYGIT
;
A
#
# COMPACT_ATOMS: atom_id res chain seq x y z
N MET A 1 11.55 -13.63 0.33
CA MET A 1 10.95 -12.32 0.64
C MET A 1 10.10 -11.82 -0.53
N ASP A 2 10.49 -12.10 -1.78
CA ASP A 2 9.72 -11.79 -2.99
C ASP A 2 8.33 -12.41 -3.07
N SER A 3 8.10 -13.55 -2.41
CA SER A 3 6.81 -14.25 -2.47
C SER A 3 5.64 -13.42 -1.92
N VAL A 4 5.88 -12.55 -0.93
CA VAL A 4 4.81 -11.73 -0.34
C VAL A 4 4.45 -10.60 -1.28
N ASN A 5 5.44 -9.84 -1.76
CA ASN A 5 5.20 -8.76 -2.72
C ASN A 5 4.59 -9.28 -4.03
N LEU A 6 5.06 -10.44 -4.52
CA LEU A 6 4.49 -11.08 -5.70
C LEU A 6 3.02 -11.46 -5.47
N GLU A 7 2.67 -11.96 -4.29
CA GLU A 7 1.28 -12.26 -3.96
C GLU A 7 0.43 -10.99 -3.88
N THR A 8 0.94 -9.92 -3.26
CA THR A 8 0.26 -8.62 -3.25
C THR A 8 0.01 -8.10 -4.67
N LEU A 9 0.99 -8.20 -5.57
CA LEU A 9 0.83 -7.80 -6.96
C LEU A 9 -0.17 -8.68 -7.70
N ARG A 10 -0.19 -9.99 -7.44
CA ARG A 10 -1.20 -10.90 -8.01
C ARG A 10 -2.61 -10.52 -7.56
N GLN A 11 -2.80 -10.21 -6.27
CA GLN A 11 -4.09 -9.76 -5.75
C GLN A 11 -4.51 -8.42 -6.38
N ALA A 12 -3.58 -7.47 -6.50
CA ALA A 12 -3.83 -6.18 -7.16
C ALA A 12 -4.29 -6.37 -8.63
N VAL A 13 -3.61 -7.24 -9.38
CA VAL A 13 -4.00 -7.57 -10.77
C VAL A 13 -5.37 -8.25 -10.80
N ALA A 14 -5.66 -9.15 -9.86
CA ALA A 14 -6.96 -9.82 -9.81
C ALA A 14 -8.12 -8.83 -9.53
N TRP A 15 -7.93 -7.88 -8.62
CA TRP A 15 -8.92 -6.83 -8.35
C TRP A 15 -9.11 -5.89 -9.53
N GLN A 16 -8.02 -5.46 -10.16
CA GLN A 16 -8.07 -4.66 -11.38
C GLN A 16 -8.81 -5.38 -12.50
N ALA A 17 -8.54 -6.67 -12.71
CA ALA A 17 -9.23 -7.50 -13.70
C ALA A 17 -10.73 -7.68 -13.39
N ALA A 18 -11.12 -7.58 -12.12
CA ALA A 18 -12.52 -7.56 -11.69
C ALA A 18 -13.20 -6.18 -11.82
N GLY A 19 -12.51 -5.18 -12.39
CA GLY A 19 -13.03 -3.83 -12.57
C GLY A 19 -13.02 -2.97 -11.31
N LEU A 20 -12.32 -3.40 -10.26
CA LEU A 20 -12.17 -2.63 -9.03
C LEU A 20 -10.96 -1.70 -9.15
N PRO A 21 -11.07 -0.44 -8.72
CA PRO A 21 -9.92 0.45 -8.67
C PRO A 21 -8.93 -0.05 -7.61
N VAL A 22 -7.63 0.08 -7.90
CA VAL A 22 -6.56 -0.40 -7.02
C VAL A 22 -5.45 0.63 -6.94
N THR A 23 -4.99 0.92 -5.73
CA THR A 23 -3.81 1.73 -5.46
C THR A 23 -2.71 0.86 -4.87
N LEU A 24 -1.47 1.06 -5.33
CA LEU A 24 -0.29 0.45 -4.73
C LEU A 24 0.47 1.48 -3.90
N ALA A 25 0.85 1.11 -2.68
CA ALA A 25 1.81 1.82 -1.86
C ALA A 25 3.09 1.00 -1.74
N THR A 26 4.24 1.66 -1.90
CA THR A 26 5.56 1.03 -1.82
C THR A 26 6.44 1.82 -0.87
N VAL A 27 7.14 1.13 0.03
CA VAL A 27 8.17 1.75 0.86
C VAL A 27 9.37 2.09 -0.02
N VAL A 28 9.55 3.36 -0.36
CA VAL A 28 10.65 3.81 -1.23
C VAL A 28 11.90 4.25 -0.47
N ARG A 29 11.77 4.58 0.81
CA ARG A 29 12.86 4.96 1.71
C ARG A 29 12.45 4.72 3.16
N THR A 30 13.39 4.30 3.99
CA THR A 30 13.21 4.24 5.45
C THR A 30 14.41 4.84 6.19
N TRP A 31 14.22 5.24 7.44
CA TRP A 31 15.31 5.65 8.35
C TRP A 31 15.03 5.14 9.76
N GLY A 32 16.10 4.86 10.51
CA GLY A 32 15.98 4.28 11.85
C GLY A 32 15.34 2.88 11.84
N SER A 33 14.60 2.56 12.90
CA SER A 33 13.91 1.28 13.03
C SER A 33 12.56 1.31 12.31
N SER A 34 12.55 0.96 11.03
CA SER A 34 11.31 0.75 10.26
C SER A 34 10.84 -0.71 10.36
N PRO A 35 9.53 -0.97 10.60
CA PRO A 35 8.99 -2.33 10.71
C PRO A 35 8.96 -3.09 9.37
N ARG A 36 9.00 -2.39 8.24
CA ARG A 36 9.13 -2.99 6.89
C ARG A 36 10.32 -2.39 6.15
N PRO A 37 11.04 -3.22 5.35
CA PRO A 37 12.15 -2.72 4.54
C PRO A 37 11.66 -1.96 3.30
N GLU A 38 12.60 -1.27 2.66
CA GLU A 38 12.40 -0.71 1.32
C GLU A 38 11.95 -1.81 0.33
N GLY A 39 11.02 -1.45 -0.55
CA GLY A 39 10.37 -2.38 -1.48
C GLY A 39 9.18 -3.15 -0.89
N ALA A 40 8.86 -3.01 0.40
CA ALA A 40 7.62 -3.57 0.93
C ALA A 40 6.40 -2.91 0.27
N LEU A 41 5.40 -3.74 -0.06
CA LEU A 41 4.27 -3.36 -0.91
C LEU A 41 2.94 -3.59 -0.22
N LEU A 42 2.00 -2.68 -0.46
CA LEU A 42 0.60 -2.75 -0.03
C LEU A 42 -0.28 -2.44 -1.25
N ALA A 43 -1.31 -3.26 -1.47
CA ALA A 43 -2.37 -2.99 -2.42
C ALA A 43 -3.65 -2.65 -1.66
N ILE A 44 -4.33 -1.58 -2.11
CA ILE A 44 -5.57 -1.07 -1.52
C ILE A 44 -6.64 -1.09 -2.61
N CYS A 45 -7.71 -1.84 -2.36
CA CYS A 45 -8.81 -2.02 -3.29
C CYS A 45 -9.91 -0.95 -3.08
N GLY A 46 -10.64 -0.67 -4.14
CA GLY A 46 -11.86 0.16 -4.21
C GLY A 46 -12.87 -0.07 -3.11
N ASP A 47 -13.00 -1.32 -2.71
CA ASP A 47 -13.97 -1.82 -1.75
C ASP A 47 -13.43 -1.89 -0.30
N GLY A 48 -12.22 -1.37 -0.06
CA GLY A 48 -11.59 -1.33 1.25
C GLY A 48 -10.76 -2.57 1.62
N ARG A 49 -10.62 -3.56 0.73
CA ARG A 49 -9.72 -4.70 0.97
C ARG A 49 -8.25 -4.30 0.84
N LEU A 50 -7.40 -4.97 1.64
CA LEU A 50 -5.96 -4.77 1.69
C LEU A 50 -5.20 -6.07 1.42
N ALA A 51 -4.06 -5.97 0.75
CA ALA A 51 -3.11 -7.06 0.57
C ALA A 51 -1.67 -6.55 0.71
N GLY A 52 -0.81 -7.28 1.42
CA GLY A 52 0.53 -6.82 1.75
C GLY A 52 0.56 -5.86 2.94
N SER A 53 1.69 -5.18 3.15
CA SER A 53 1.92 -4.33 4.31
C SER A 53 3.17 -3.47 4.12
N VAL A 54 3.08 -2.20 4.54
CA VAL A 54 4.16 -1.19 4.51
C VAL A 54 4.62 -0.80 5.91
N SER A 55 3.84 -1.09 6.96
CA SER A 55 4.23 -0.86 8.35
C SER A 55 3.85 -2.00 9.30
N GLY A 56 2.74 -2.69 9.00
CA GLY A 56 2.15 -3.73 9.85
C GLY A 56 1.17 -3.17 10.88
N GLY A 57 0.57 -2.01 10.64
CA GLY A 57 -0.33 -1.34 11.58
C GLY A 57 -0.94 -0.05 11.06
N CYS A 58 -0.83 1.03 11.83
CA CYS A 58 -1.61 2.27 11.64
C CYS A 58 -1.42 2.99 10.30
N ILE A 59 -0.32 2.79 9.59
CA ILE A 59 -0.08 3.43 8.28
C ILE A 59 -1.01 2.84 7.21
N GLU A 60 -1.28 1.54 7.27
CA GLU A 60 -2.21 0.87 6.37
C GLU A 60 -3.64 1.45 6.50
N ASP A 61 -4.08 1.73 7.73
CA ASP A 61 -5.39 2.32 8.00
C ASP A 61 -5.48 3.76 7.49
N ASP A 62 -4.46 4.59 7.75
CA ASP A 62 -4.40 5.97 7.25
C ASP A 62 -4.45 6.04 5.72
N LEU A 63 -3.66 5.20 5.03
CA LEU A 63 -3.68 5.13 3.56
C LEU A 63 -5.06 4.70 3.03
N SER A 64 -5.72 3.76 3.70
CA SER A 64 -7.07 3.30 3.34
C SER A 64 -8.11 4.41 3.52
N ASP A 65 -8.04 5.13 4.63
CA ASP A 65 -8.94 6.25 4.93
C ASP A 65 -8.78 7.38 3.92
N ARG A 66 -7.54 7.74 3.57
CA ARG A 66 -7.24 8.75 2.54
C ARG A 66 -7.87 8.40 1.19
N LEU A 67 -7.71 7.15 0.75
CA LEU A 67 -8.25 6.67 -0.52
C LEU A 67 -9.77 6.50 -0.52
N ARG A 68 -10.37 6.26 0.65
CA ARG A 68 -11.83 6.26 0.79
C ARG A 68 -12.41 7.66 0.57
N THR A 69 -11.72 8.70 1.02
CA THR A 69 -12.16 10.09 0.82
C THR A 69 -11.88 10.57 -0.60
N GLN A 70 -10.69 10.31 -1.13
CA GLN A 70 -10.30 10.76 -2.45
C GLN A 70 -9.34 9.77 -3.11
N TRP A 71 -9.70 9.30 -4.31
CA TRP A 71 -8.81 8.51 -5.14
C TRP A 71 -7.67 9.34 -5.72
N LEU A 72 -6.50 8.71 -5.85
CA LEU A 72 -5.33 9.34 -6.45
C LEU A 72 -5.50 9.46 -7.96
N GLU A 73 -5.39 10.68 -8.49
CA GLU A 73 -5.29 10.90 -9.94
C GLU A 73 -3.84 10.74 -10.44
N ARG A 74 -2.87 10.91 -9.55
CA ARG A 74 -1.42 10.83 -9.83
C ARG A 74 -0.69 10.21 -8.65
N PRO A 75 0.50 9.62 -8.86
CA PRO A 75 1.33 9.11 -7.76
C PRO A 75 1.70 10.23 -6.79
N GLU A 76 1.65 9.93 -5.49
CA GLU A 76 2.04 10.84 -4.42
C GLU A 76 3.14 10.23 -3.54
N LEU A 77 4.03 11.07 -3.03
CA LEU A 77 5.00 10.69 -2.00
C LEU A 77 4.50 11.14 -0.64
N VAL A 78 4.44 10.21 0.31
CA VAL A 78 3.98 10.46 1.67
C VAL A 78 5.09 10.05 2.64
N THR A 79 5.35 10.89 3.63
CA THR A 79 6.37 10.66 4.65
C THR A 79 5.68 10.38 5.98
N TYR A 80 6.00 9.24 6.59
CA TYR A 80 5.53 8.86 7.92
C TYR A 80 6.72 8.80 8.88
N GLY A 81 6.56 9.37 10.08
CA GLY A 81 7.61 9.47 11.10
C GLY A 81 7.56 10.83 11.79
N ILE A 82 7.88 10.84 13.07
CA ILE A 82 7.93 12.06 13.89
C ILE A 82 9.28 12.74 13.63
N THR A 83 9.27 14.03 13.30
CA THR A 83 10.46 14.90 13.38
C THR A 83 10.72 15.35 14.80
#